data_AF-A0A016QTY6-F1
#
_entry.id   AF-A0A016QTY6-F1
#
_cell.length_a   1.000
_cell.length_b   1.000
_cell.length_c   1.000
_cell.angle_alpha   90.00
_cell.angle_beta   90.00
_cell.angle_gamma   90.00
#
_symmetry.space_group_name_H-M   'P 1'
#
loop_
_entity.id
_entity.type
_entity.pdbx_description
1 polymer ?
#
loop_
_entity_poly.entity_id
_entity_poly.type
_entity_poly.pdbx_seq_one_letter_code
_entity_poly.pdbx_strand_id
1 'polypeptide(L)'
;MADPDRIREALRASLTAWAVAEVRGDQARVTLSPAPEALALHLERVDPGWSLTWACDSVAPPVVRARLDVLGATREGVGTGHTLQDAKLRALADAARFFGVPAPEARWVEYDPEDGPNTAELDAEAEGVAAPAVRPTPLPPEPPRDPQMDKARRHIEDLLEQLKAAGKGGEATRVLLRGYGETVEESRAIYKELQAILKG
;
A
#
# COMPACT_ATOMS: atom_id res chain seq x y z
N MET A 1 -22.57 20.50 -20.79
CA MET A 1 -23.31 20.04 -19.58
C MET A 1 -22.26 19.37 -18.72
N ALA A 2 -22.05 19.79 -17.47
CA ALA A 2 -21.09 19.14 -16.59
C ALA A 2 -21.46 17.65 -16.50
N ASP A 3 -20.48 16.77 -16.67
CA ASP A 3 -20.67 15.33 -16.56
C ASP A 3 -20.30 14.93 -15.11
N PRO A 4 -21.26 14.90 -14.17
CA PRO A 4 -20.97 14.62 -12.76
C PRO A 4 -20.39 13.21 -12.56
N ASP A 5 -20.64 12.29 -13.50
CA ASP A 5 -20.12 10.93 -13.43
C ASP A 5 -18.60 10.91 -13.64
N ARG A 6 -18.08 11.69 -14.58
CA ARG A 6 -16.62 11.81 -14.80
C ARG A 6 -15.87 12.41 -13.62
N ILE A 7 -16.45 13.42 -12.95
CA ILE A 7 -15.84 14.01 -11.75
C ILE A 7 -15.78 12.96 -10.65
N ARG A 8 -16.88 12.23 -10.45
CA ARG A 8 -16.97 11.16 -9.45
C ARG A 8 -15.99 10.02 -9.73
N GLU A 9 -15.83 9.63 -10.99
CA GLU A 9 -14.85 8.62 -11.41
C GLU A 9 -13.41 9.09 -11.16
N ALA A 10 -13.08 10.33 -11.52
CA ALA A 10 -11.76 10.91 -11.26
C ALA A 10 -11.43 10.95 -9.76
N LEU A 11 -12.39 11.37 -8.93
CA LEU A 11 -12.23 11.39 -7.47
C LEU A 11 -12.08 9.97 -6.90
N ARG A 12 -12.86 8.99 -7.38
CA ARG A 12 -12.72 7.59 -6.96
C ARG A 12 -11.36 7.01 -7.35
N ALA A 13 -10.89 7.29 -8.56
CA ALA A 13 -9.59 6.81 -9.03
C ALA A 13 -8.42 7.41 -8.23
N SER A 14 -8.62 8.58 -7.62
CA SER A 14 -7.62 9.21 -6.76
C SER A 14 -7.58 8.71 -5.31
N LEU A 15 -8.46 7.78 -4.91
CA LEU A 15 -8.49 7.21 -3.55
C LEU A 15 -7.31 6.27 -3.32
N THR A 16 -6.12 6.83 -3.11
CA THR A 16 -4.86 6.09 -2.99
C THR A 16 -4.02 6.50 -1.79
N ALA A 17 -4.47 7.44 -0.96
CA ALA A 17 -3.76 7.89 0.23
C ALA A 17 -4.52 7.51 1.51
N TRP A 18 -3.79 7.13 2.55
CA TRP A 18 -4.37 6.87 3.86
C TRP A 18 -4.17 8.07 4.78
N ALA A 19 -5.27 8.53 5.39
CA ALA A 19 -5.23 9.64 6.32
C ALA A 19 -5.52 9.18 7.75
N VAL A 20 -4.66 9.56 8.68
CA VAL A 20 -4.77 9.21 10.11
C VAL A 20 -5.74 10.15 10.81
N ALA A 21 -6.85 9.60 11.29
CA ALA A 21 -7.86 10.34 12.05
C ALA A 21 -7.46 10.52 13.52
N GLU A 22 -6.94 9.46 14.13
CA GLU A 22 -6.51 9.42 15.53
C GLU A 22 -5.44 8.34 15.72
N VAL A 23 -4.60 8.53 16.73
CA VAL A 23 -3.60 7.56 17.19
C VAL A 23 -3.91 7.22 18.64
N ARG A 24 -3.85 5.92 18.99
CA ARG A 24 -4.08 5.39 20.32
C ARG A 24 -3.01 4.33 20.62
N GLY A 25 -1.94 4.75 21.30
CA GLY A 25 -0.82 3.85 21.58
C GLY A 25 -0.12 3.40 20.29
N ASP A 26 -0.10 2.09 20.07
CA ASP A 26 0.48 1.39 18.92
C ASP A 26 -0.52 1.22 17.76
N GLN A 27 -1.65 1.93 17.79
CA GLN A 27 -2.67 1.84 16.75
C GLN A 27 -3.04 3.21 16.17
N ALA A 28 -3.25 3.25 14.86
CA ALA A 28 -3.78 4.40 14.15
C ALA A 28 -5.09 4.06 13.47
N ARG A 29 -6.05 4.99 13.52
CA ARG A 29 -7.29 4.87 12.76
C ARG A 29 -7.13 5.59 11.44
N VAL A 30 -7.01 4.82 10.35
CA VAL A 30 -6.81 5.34 9.00
C VAL A 30 -8.11 5.34 8.20
N THR A 31 -8.19 6.23 7.21
CA THR A 31 -9.28 6.27 6.24
C THR A 31 -8.73 6.57 4.85
N LEU A 32 -9.11 5.77 3.86
CA LEU A 32 -8.72 5.99 2.47
C LEU A 32 -9.28 7.34 1.99
N SER A 33 -8.43 8.13 1.37
CA SER A 33 -8.66 9.51 1.01
C SER A 33 -8.08 9.81 -0.37
N PRO A 34 -8.61 10.81 -1.10
CA PRO A 34 -8.03 11.25 -2.36
C PRO A 34 -6.59 11.75 -2.16
N ALA A 35 -5.63 11.21 -2.92
CA ALA A 35 -4.29 11.77 -3.00
C ALA A 35 -4.31 13.00 -3.94
N PRO A 36 -3.85 14.19 -3.52
CA PRO A 36 -3.88 15.40 -4.34
C PRO A 36 -3.19 15.25 -5.69
N GLU A 37 -2.07 14.52 -5.73
CA GLU A 37 -1.28 14.29 -6.94
C GLU A 37 -2.01 13.37 -7.91
N ALA A 38 -2.59 12.27 -7.43
CA ALA A 38 -3.40 11.37 -8.25
C ALA A 38 -4.66 12.09 -8.75
N LEU A 39 -5.31 12.88 -7.88
CA LEU A 39 -6.48 13.67 -8.23
C LEU A 39 -6.19 14.65 -9.37
N ALA A 40 -5.07 15.37 -9.29
CA ALA A 40 -4.63 16.30 -10.33
C ALA A 40 -4.51 15.61 -11.69
N LEU A 41 -3.87 14.43 -11.73
CA LEU A 41 -3.68 13.66 -12.97
C LEU A 41 -5.01 13.23 -13.62
N HIS A 42 -6.04 12.97 -12.82
CA HIS A 42 -7.37 12.59 -13.32
C HIS A 42 -8.21 13.80 -13.71
N LEU A 43 -8.22 14.86 -12.89
CA LEU A 43 -9.02 16.06 -13.14
C LEU A 43 -8.52 16.89 -14.33
N GLU A 44 -7.21 16.92 -14.59
CA GLU A 44 -6.65 17.65 -15.75
C GLU A 44 -7.25 17.19 -17.09
N ARG A 45 -7.64 15.91 -17.18
CA ARG A 45 -8.28 15.34 -18.38
C ARG A 45 -9.78 15.62 -18.45
N VAL A 46 -10.40 15.90 -17.31
CA VAL A 46 -11.85 16.15 -17.18
C VAL A 46 -12.17 17.63 -17.34
N ASP A 47 -11.38 18.48 -16.70
CA ASP A 47 -11.53 19.93 -16.69
C ASP A 47 -10.17 20.60 -16.53
N PRO A 48 -9.56 21.15 -17.61
CA PRO A 48 -8.32 21.92 -17.50
C PRO A 48 -8.42 23.19 -16.65
N GLY A 49 -9.65 23.66 -16.36
CA GLY A 49 -9.91 24.81 -15.50
C GLY A 49 -10.11 24.45 -14.02
N TRP A 50 -9.89 23.19 -13.63
CA TRP A 50 -10.05 22.75 -12.25
C TRP A 50 -9.12 23.52 -11.31
N SER A 51 -9.53 23.67 -10.05
CA SER A 51 -8.64 24.20 -9.01
C SER A 51 -8.93 23.60 -7.65
N LEU A 52 -7.87 23.51 -6.83
CA LEU A 52 -7.93 23.05 -5.46
C LEU A 52 -7.21 24.05 -4.57
N THR A 53 -7.97 24.68 -3.67
CA THR A 53 -7.45 25.67 -2.72
C THR A 53 -7.54 25.14 -1.30
N TRP A 54 -6.55 25.46 -0.49
CA TRP A 54 -6.47 25.04 0.91
C TRP A 54 -6.53 26.25 1.85
N ALA A 55 -7.24 26.10 2.96
CA ALA A 55 -7.14 27.02 4.08
C ALA A 55 -6.83 26.22 5.36
N CYS A 56 -5.94 26.76 6.20
CA CYS A 56 -5.64 26.18 7.51
C CYS A 56 -6.32 27.06 8.56
N ASP A 57 -7.38 26.54 9.19
CA ASP A 57 -8.13 27.26 10.22
C ASP A 57 -7.45 27.12 11.59
N SER A 58 -6.73 26.03 11.81
CA SER A 58 -5.92 25.81 13.02
C SER A 58 -4.80 24.81 12.75
N VAL A 59 -3.62 25.03 13.35
CA VAL A 59 -2.48 24.10 13.28
C VAL A 59 -2.41 23.15 14.48
N ALA A 60 -3.06 23.49 15.60
CA ALA A 60 -3.07 22.69 16.83
C ALA A 60 -4.38 22.90 17.62
N PRO A 61 -5.37 21.98 17.54
CA PRO A 61 -5.37 20.78 16.69
C PRO A 61 -5.42 21.16 15.19
N PRO A 62 -4.92 20.31 14.28
CA PRO A 62 -4.98 20.58 12.86
C PRO A 62 -6.42 20.60 12.32
N VAL A 63 -6.81 21.71 11.71
CA VAL A 63 -8.10 21.92 11.03
C VAL A 63 -7.84 22.56 9.68
N VAL A 64 -8.21 21.86 8.61
CA VAL A 64 -7.98 22.28 7.23
C VAL A 64 -9.28 22.27 6.46
N ARG A 65 -9.41 23.24 5.56
CA ARG A 65 -10.49 23.32 4.58
C ARG A 65 -9.94 23.12 3.18
N ALA A 66 -10.60 22.28 2.41
CA ALA A 66 -10.33 22.05 1.00
C ALA A 66 -11.48 22.63 0.19
N ARG A 67 -11.17 23.46 -0.81
CA ARG A 67 -12.13 23.96 -1.79
C ARG A 67 -11.75 23.41 -3.15
N LEU A 68 -12.64 22.62 -3.74
CA LEU A 68 -12.48 22.01 -5.05
C LEU A 68 -13.49 22.61 -6.03
N ASP A 69 -12.98 23.24 -7.08
CA ASP A 69 -13.75 23.81 -8.18
C ASP A 69 -13.50 22.96 -9.45
N VAL A 70 -14.55 22.33 -10.00
CA VAL A 70 -14.47 21.45 -11.18
C VAL A 70 -15.76 21.56 -12.02
N LEU A 71 -15.63 21.75 -13.33
CA LEU A 71 -16.70 21.92 -14.31
C LEU A 71 -17.76 22.97 -13.89
N GLY A 72 -17.30 24.03 -13.22
CA GLY A 72 -18.15 25.11 -12.69
C GLY A 72 -18.89 24.78 -11.39
N ALA A 73 -18.67 23.61 -10.80
CA ALA A 73 -19.17 23.26 -9.47
C ALA A 73 -18.08 23.46 -8.41
N THR A 74 -18.42 24.22 -7.37
CA THR A 74 -17.59 24.41 -6.18
C THR A 74 -18.10 23.53 -5.04
N ARG A 75 -17.22 22.76 -4.41
CA ARG A 75 -17.49 22.06 -3.15
C ARG A 75 -16.37 22.31 -2.16
N GLU A 76 -16.75 22.48 -0.91
CA GLU A 76 -15.82 22.66 0.19
C GLU A 76 -16.00 21.52 1.18
N GLY A 77 -14.88 21.09 1.78
CA GLY A 77 -14.85 20.10 2.82
C GLY A 77 -13.93 20.53 3.95
N VAL A 78 -14.20 20.06 5.16
CA VAL A 78 -13.40 20.37 6.35
C VAL A 78 -12.88 19.07 6.96
N GLY A 79 -11.61 19.07 7.31
CA GLY A 79 -10.91 17.90 7.86
C GLY A 79 -10.10 18.23 9.09
N THR A 80 -10.08 17.29 10.03
CA THR A 80 -9.16 17.24 11.16
C THR A 80 -8.38 15.93 11.11
N GLY A 81 -7.17 15.90 11.63
CA GLY A 81 -6.33 14.71 11.60
C GLY A 81 -5.21 14.74 12.64
N HIS A 82 -4.47 13.64 12.73
CA HIS A 82 -3.32 13.53 13.64
C HIS A 82 -2.22 14.54 13.28
N THR A 83 -1.95 14.70 11.99
CA THR A 83 -1.06 15.73 11.44
C THR A 83 -1.83 16.72 10.56
N LEU A 84 -1.16 17.82 10.17
CA LEU A 84 -1.70 18.77 9.19
C LEU A 84 -1.93 18.12 7.82
N GLN A 85 -1.08 17.16 7.44
CA GLN A 85 -1.23 16.41 6.20
C GLN A 85 -2.46 15.51 6.24
N ASP A 86 -2.71 14.83 7.36
CA ASP A 86 -3.92 14.03 7.54
C ASP A 86 -5.19 14.90 7.49
N ALA A 87 -5.14 16.09 8.10
CA ALA A 87 -6.25 17.04 8.04
C ALA A 87 -6.53 17.49 6.59
N LYS A 88 -5.49 17.74 5.77
CA LYS A 88 -5.63 18.03 4.33
C LYS A 88 -6.33 16.89 3.58
N LEU A 89 -5.82 15.67 3.73
CA LEU A 89 -6.39 14.49 3.05
C LEU A 89 -7.86 14.28 3.44
N ARG A 90 -8.18 14.43 4.73
CA ARG A 90 -9.56 14.28 5.22
C ARG A 90 -10.48 15.41 4.78
N ALA A 91 -9.98 16.65 4.67
CA ALA A 91 -10.74 17.77 4.14
C ALA A 91 -11.10 17.55 2.66
N LEU A 92 -10.17 17.00 1.87
CA LEU A 92 -10.42 16.65 0.47
C LEU A 92 -11.38 15.47 0.33
N ALA A 93 -11.24 14.43 1.17
CA ALA A 93 -12.19 13.33 1.23
C ALA A 93 -13.60 13.82 1.59
N ASP A 94 -13.72 14.82 2.47
CA ASP A 94 -14.98 15.45 2.81
C ASP A 94 -15.58 16.24 1.63
N ALA A 95 -14.77 17.03 0.92
CA ALA A 95 -15.20 17.73 -0.28
C ALA A 95 -15.70 16.75 -1.37
N ALA A 96 -15.03 15.61 -1.54
CA ALA A 96 -15.40 14.57 -2.49
C ALA A 96 -16.79 13.96 -2.23
N ARG A 97 -17.25 13.94 -0.97
CA ARG A 97 -18.61 13.46 -0.63
C ARG A 97 -19.70 14.25 -1.33
N PHE A 98 -19.52 15.56 -1.47
CA PHE A 98 -20.49 16.42 -2.14
C PHE A 98 -20.49 16.30 -3.67
N PHE A 99 -19.52 15.55 -4.24
CA PHE A 99 -19.51 15.09 -5.62
C PHE A 99 -20.05 13.65 -5.77
N GLY A 100 -20.59 13.06 -4.69
CA GLY A 100 -21.20 11.73 -4.70
C GLY A 100 -20.20 10.57 -4.55
N VAL A 101 -19.01 10.84 -4.02
CA VAL A 101 -18.05 9.80 -3.65
C VAL A 101 -18.34 9.33 -2.23
N PRO A 102 -18.68 8.05 -2.00
CA PRO A 102 -18.92 7.56 -0.66
C PRO A 102 -17.62 7.62 0.15
N ALA A 103 -17.73 7.88 1.44
CA ALA A 103 -16.58 7.82 2.32
C ALA A 103 -16.19 6.37 2.59
N PRO A 104 -14.91 6.02 2.40
CA PRO A 104 -14.39 4.73 2.80
C PRO A 104 -14.54 4.52 4.31
N GLU A 105 -14.72 3.27 4.71
CA GLU A 105 -14.75 2.91 6.13
C GLU A 105 -13.38 3.11 6.78
N ALA A 106 -13.38 3.59 8.02
CA ALA A 106 -12.17 3.75 8.79
C ALA A 106 -11.70 2.41 9.36
N ARG A 107 -10.39 2.16 9.33
CA ARG A 107 -9.79 0.91 9.80
C ARG A 107 -8.69 1.20 10.81
N TRP A 108 -8.52 0.30 11.78
CA TRP A 108 -7.41 0.35 12.72
C TRP A 108 -6.24 -0.44 12.15
N VAL A 109 -5.06 0.16 12.19
CA VAL A 109 -3.80 -0.45 11.77
C VAL A 109 -2.75 -0.25 12.85
N GLU A 110 -1.71 -1.07 12.81
CA GLU A 110 -0.51 -0.85 13.62
C GLU A 110 0.12 0.50 13.29
N TYR A 111 0.60 1.19 14.31
CA TYR A 111 1.21 2.50 14.20
C TYR A 111 2.53 2.52 14.96
N ASP A 112 3.58 2.85 14.22
CA ASP A 112 4.88 3.19 14.78
C ASP A 112 5.12 4.71 14.63
N PRO A 113 5.63 5.42 15.65
CA PRO A 113 5.88 6.86 15.55
C PRO A 113 6.93 7.27 14.50
N GLU A 114 7.89 6.40 14.19
CA GLU A 114 8.95 6.66 13.21
C GLU A 114 8.50 6.27 11.80
N ASP A 115 7.85 5.11 11.65
CA ASP A 115 7.43 4.57 10.34
C ASP A 115 6.00 5.00 9.93
N GLY A 116 5.17 5.43 10.88
CA GLY A 116 3.77 5.81 10.66
C GLY A 116 2.79 4.63 10.68
N PRO A 117 1.57 4.79 10.13
CA PRO A 117 0.59 3.72 10.06
C PRO A 117 1.00 2.64 9.05
N ASN A 118 0.96 1.37 9.45
CA ASN A 118 1.20 0.24 8.55
C ASN A 118 -0.03 -0.05 7.69
N THR A 119 -0.02 0.40 6.43
CA THR A 119 -1.15 0.22 5.49
C THR A 119 -0.92 -0.87 4.45
N ALA A 120 0.17 -1.63 4.52
CA ALA A 120 0.58 -2.55 3.46
C ALA A 120 -0.49 -3.60 3.09
N GLU A 121 -1.17 -4.17 4.09
CA GLU A 121 -2.28 -5.11 3.86
C GLU A 121 -3.48 -4.43 3.19
N LEU A 122 -3.78 -3.18 3.59
CA LEU A 122 -4.88 -2.41 3.04
C LEU A 122 -4.62 -1.94 1.60
N ASP A 123 -3.36 -1.63 1.29
CA ASP A 123 -2.92 -1.26 -0.05
C ASP A 123 -3.05 -2.45 -1.00
N ALA A 124 -2.62 -3.64 -0.58
CA ALA A 124 -2.81 -4.88 -1.36
C ALA A 124 -4.29 -5.20 -1.63
N GLU A 125 -5.17 -4.96 -0.65
CA GLU A 125 -6.62 -5.08 -0.85
C GLU A 125 -7.17 -4.02 -1.82
N ALA A 126 -6.73 -2.77 -1.71
CA ALA A 126 -7.21 -1.68 -2.57
C ALA A 126 -6.81 -1.89 -4.05
N GLU A 127 -5.59 -2.38 -4.31
CA GLU A 127 -5.11 -2.71 -5.65
C GLU A 127 -5.86 -3.91 -6.25
N GLY A 128 -6.24 -4.90 -5.43
CA GLY A 128 -7.01 -6.06 -5.86
C GLY A 128 -8.45 -5.74 -6.32
N VAL A 129 -9.01 -4.59 -5.89
CA VAL A 129 -10.39 -4.17 -6.22
C VAL A 129 -10.47 -3.36 -7.53
N ALA A 130 -9.34 -2.90 -8.09
CA ALA A 130 -9.31 -2.07 -9.30
C ALA A 130 -9.39 -2.84 -10.64
N ALA A 131 -9.41 -4.18 -10.61
CA ALA A 131 -9.60 -5.00 -11.82
C ALA A 131 -11.10 -5.21 -12.11
N PRO A 132 -11.59 -5.03 -13.36
CA PRO A 132 -12.97 -5.34 -13.69
C PRO A 132 -13.22 -6.83 -13.44
N ALA A 133 -14.34 -7.12 -12.78
CA ALA A 133 -14.78 -8.46 -12.41
C ALA A 133 -14.82 -9.41 -13.63
N VAL A 134 -13.73 -10.12 -13.88
CA VAL A 134 -13.77 -11.42 -14.52
C VAL A 134 -14.22 -12.37 -13.42
N ARG A 135 -15.41 -12.94 -13.60
CA ARG A 135 -15.93 -14.04 -12.77
C ARG A 135 -14.76 -14.99 -12.48
N PRO A 136 -14.50 -15.38 -11.22
CA PRO A 136 -13.44 -16.32 -10.96
C PRO A 136 -13.83 -17.65 -11.61
N THR A 137 -13.25 -17.94 -12.76
CA THR A 137 -12.91 -19.32 -13.09
C THR A 137 -12.12 -19.85 -11.90
N PRO A 138 -12.53 -20.97 -11.28
CA PRO A 138 -11.84 -21.50 -10.12
C PRO A 138 -10.42 -21.84 -10.57
N LEU A 139 -9.47 -20.99 -10.17
CA LEU A 139 -8.06 -21.31 -10.26
C LEU A 139 -7.82 -22.47 -9.30
N PRO A 140 -7.03 -23.47 -9.70
CA PRO A 140 -6.71 -24.60 -8.85
C PRO A 140 -6.08 -24.09 -7.55
N PRO A 141 -6.38 -24.72 -6.40
CA PRO A 141 -5.86 -24.29 -5.11
C PRO A 141 -4.34 -24.26 -5.16
N GLU A 142 -3.75 -23.13 -4.78
CA GLU A 142 -2.31 -23.07 -4.50
C GLU A 142 -1.99 -24.17 -3.48
N PRO A 143 -0.97 -25.00 -3.75
CA PRO A 143 -0.63 -26.09 -2.86
C PRO A 143 -0.26 -25.51 -1.48
N PRO A 144 -0.69 -26.16 -0.39
CA PRO A 144 -0.46 -25.67 0.96
C PRO A 144 1.03 -25.40 1.18
N ARG A 145 1.35 -24.19 1.65
CA ARG A 145 2.70 -23.83 2.10
C ARG A 145 3.09 -24.80 3.22
N ASP A 146 3.87 -25.80 2.86
CA ASP A 146 4.22 -26.92 3.72
C ASP A 146 5.22 -26.43 4.78
N PRO A 147 4.94 -26.56 6.09
CA PRO A 147 5.83 -26.14 7.19
C PRO A 147 7.24 -26.76 7.11
N GLN A 148 7.39 -27.83 6.31
CA GLN A 148 8.66 -28.48 6.03
C GLN A 148 9.57 -27.65 5.12
N MET A 149 9.01 -26.82 4.23
CA MET A 149 9.78 -25.92 3.35
C MET A 149 10.43 -24.79 4.14
N ASP A 150 9.74 -24.24 5.14
CA ASP A 150 10.29 -23.19 6.01
C ASP A 150 11.42 -23.73 6.89
N LYS A 151 11.30 -24.99 7.33
CA LYS A 151 12.37 -25.67 8.09
C LYS A 151 13.59 -25.97 7.20
N ALA A 152 13.38 -26.35 5.94
CA ALA A 152 14.45 -26.57 4.98
C ALA A 152 15.18 -25.27 4.62
N ARG A 153 14.45 -24.16 4.44
CA ARG A 153 15.01 -22.83 4.17
C ARG A 153 15.91 -22.35 5.31
N ARG A 154 15.46 -22.46 6.56
CA ARG A 154 16.28 -22.13 7.74
C ARG A 154 17.57 -22.96 7.82
N HIS A 155 17.51 -24.25 7.47
CA HIS A 155 18.72 -25.09 7.44
C HIS A 155 19.71 -24.69 6.34
N ILE A 156 19.23 -24.19 5.20
CA ILE A 156 20.09 -23.67 4.13
C ILE A 156 20.75 -22.37 4.59
N GLU A 157 20.02 -21.49 5.27
CA GLU A 157 20.55 -20.25 5.86
C GLU A 157 21.64 -20.53 6.91
N ASP A 158 21.42 -21.47 7.82
CA ASP A 158 22.41 -21.88 8.83
C ASP A 158 23.70 -22.43 8.19
N LEU A 159 23.58 -23.19 7.11
CA LEU A 159 24.72 -23.73 6.36
C LEU A 159 25.50 -22.66 5.59
N LEU A 160 24.80 -21.65 5.06
CA LEU A 160 25.42 -20.51 4.39
C LEU A 160 26.22 -19.66 5.36
N GLU A 161 25.70 -19.46 6.56
CA GLU A 161 26.40 -18.73 7.61
C GLU A 161 27.67 -19.47 8.07
N GLN A 162 27.62 -20.81 8.17
CA GLN A 162 28.80 -21.63 8.44
C GLN A 162 29.83 -21.61 7.30
N LEU A 163 29.39 -21.66 6.03
CA LEU A 163 30.27 -21.55 4.86
C LEU A 163 30.93 -20.17 4.75
N LYS A 164 30.22 -19.11 5.16
CA LYS A 164 30.75 -17.75 5.26
C LYS A 164 31.80 -17.64 6.36
N ALA A 165 31.55 -18.23 7.52
CA ALA A 165 32.51 -18.29 8.62
C ALA A 165 33.78 -19.09 8.28
N ALA A 166 33.66 -20.10 7.41
CA ALA A 166 34.79 -20.89 6.90
C ALA A 166 35.55 -20.23 5.72
N GLY A 167 35.20 -19.00 5.32
CA GLY A 167 35.87 -18.25 4.26
C GLY A 167 35.53 -18.68 2.82
N LYS A 168 34.55 -19.58 2.64
CA LYS A 168 34.11 -20.12 1.34
C LYS A 168 32.76 -19.54 0.87
N GLY A 169 32.30 -18.45 1.48
CA GLY A 169 30.99 -17.85 1.21
C GLY A 169 30.77 -17.36 -0.24
N GLY A 170 31.84 -17.06 -0.97
CA GLY A 170 31.78 -16.63 -2.37
C GLY A 170 31.29 -17.73 -3.33
N GLU A 171 31.65 -18.99 -3.07
CA GLU A 171 31.20 -20.12 -3.88
C GLU A 171 29.76 -20.49 -3.55
N ALA A 172 29.38 -20.43 -2.26
CA ALA A 172 28.02 -20.70 -1.81
C ALA A 172 26.99 -19.69 -2.37
N THR A 173 27.36 -18.41 -2.45
CA THR A 173 26.51 -17.36 -3.03
C THR A 173 26.30 -17.57 -4.53
N ARG A 174 27.30 -18.11 -5.24
CA ARG A 174 27.23 -18.39 -6.68
C ARG A 174 26.29 -19.56 -7.01
N VAL A 175 26.14 -20.52 -6.09
CA VAL A 175 25.18 -21.63 -6.21
C VAL A 175 23.75 -21.13 -6.03
N LEU A 176 23.50 -20.27 -5.04
CA LEU A 176 22.17 -19.68 -4.82
C LEU A 176 21.72 -18.74 -5.94
N LEU A 177 22.66 -18.04 -6.59
CA LEU A 177 22.40 -17.20 -7.76
C LEU A 177 21.87 -17.99 -8.98
N ARG A 178 21.99 -19.32 -8.98
CA ARG A 178 21.44 -20.19 -10.04
C ARG A 178 20.01 -20.68 -9.76
N GLY A 179 19.45 -20.39 -8.60
CA GLY A 179 18.08 -20.75 -8.22
C GLY A 179 17.95 -21.09 -6.74
N TYR A 180 16.87 -20.65 -6.09
CA TYR A 180 16.66 -20.75 -4.64
C TYR A 180 15.80 -21.96 -4.24
N GLY A 181 15.92 -23.07 -4.98
CA GLY A 181 15.20 -24.31 -4.68
C GLY A 181 13.68 -24.13 -4.63
N GLU A 182 13.09 -23.72 -5.75
CA GLU A 182 11.64 -23.53 -5.85
C GLU A 182 10.88 -24.87 -5.75
N THR A 183 11.60 -25.99 -5.87
CA THR A 183 11.09 -27.36 -5.64
C THR A 183 11.93 -28.12 -4.60
N VAL A 184 11.34 -29.17 -3.99
CA VAL A 184 11.99 -30.01 -2.96
C VAL A 184 13.20 -30.76 -3.54
N GLU A 185 13.11 -31.16 -4.81
CA GLU A 185 14.18 -31.81 -5.57
C GLU A 185 15.37 -30.87 -5.78
N GLU A 186 15.12 -29.61 -6.15
CA GLU A 186 16.18 -28.59 -6.26
C GLU A 186 16.80 -28.26 -4.91
N SER A 187 16.00 -28.14 -3.86
CA SER A 187 16.49 -27.88 -2.50
C SER A 187 17.45 -28.98 -2.02
N ARG A 188 17.19 -30.25 -2.36
CA ARG A 188 18.08 -31.38 -2.04
C ARG A 188 19.36 -31.39 -2.89
N ALA A 189 19.30 -30.95 -4.14
CA ALA A 189 20.46 -30.82 -5.00
C ALA A 189 21.40 -29.70 -4.49
N ILE A 190 20.85 -28.54 -4.17
CA ILE A 190 21.58 -27.39 -3.60
C ILE A 190 22.22 -27.78 -2.26
N TYR A 191 21.50 -28.49 -1.40
CA TYR A 191 22.04 -28.97 -0.13
C TYR A 191 23.24 -29.91 -0.31
N LYS A 192 23.19 -30.84 -1.28
CA LYS A 192 24.32 -31.74 -1.57
C LYS A 192 25.52 -31.01 -2.15
N GLU A 193 25.31 -30.01 -3.01
CA GLU A 193 26.38 -29.19 -3.56
C GLU A 193 27.06 -28.33 -2.49
N LEU A 194 26.27 -27.68 -1.62
CA LEU A 194 26.79 -26.91 -0.49
C LEU A 194 27.54 -27.80 0.51
N GLN A 195 27.04 -29.01 0.78
CA GLN A 195 27.71 -29.97 1.66
C GLN A 195 29.02 -30.50 1.05
N ALA A 196 29.11 -30.66 -0.27
CA ALA A 196 30.35 -31.04 -0.95
C ALA A 196 31.41 -29.94 -0.87
N ILE A 197 31.02 -28.68 -0.99
CA ILE A 197 31.90 -27.50 -0.86
C ILE A 197 32.42 -27.34 0.58
N LEU A 198 31.59 -27.68 1.58
CA LEU A 198 32.00 -27.66 2.99
C LEU A 198 33.02 -28.76 3.33
N LYS A 199 32.96 -29.92 2.64
CA LYS A 199 33.75 -31.12 2.98
C LYS A 199 35.02 -31.31 2.15
N GLY A 200 35.15 -30.61 1.01
CA GLY A 200 36.42 -30.44 0.27
C GLY A 200 37.17 -29.21 0.76
#